data_AF-A0A5C3KTN5-F1
#
_entry.id   AF-A0A5C3KTN5-F1
#
_cell.length_a   1.000
_cell.length_b   1.000
_cell.length_c   1.000
_cell.angle_alpha   90.00
_cell.angle_beta   90.00
_cell.angle_gamma   90.00
#
_symmetry.space_group_name_H-M   'P 1'
#
loop_
_entity.id
_entity.type
_entity.pdbx_description
1 polymer ?
#
loop_
_entity_poly.entity_id
_entity_poly.type
_entity_poly.pdbx_seq_one_letter_code
_entity_poly.pdbx_strand_id
1 'polypeptide(L)'
;MTFFAHFHWLWLGFLVVISLHASDAQWIDYPSEGIATLTHYTLPRGYVASCGCTPETTDYPTAALSQMAYGSSQSFGPACGKCFRLTLSNPLVSTPPFIPDTTPSVVVKITDLCPLSQDGWCSGTEQRTNSAGAQLNFDLAYPSIAIPDDFFPSNEALYGYKDFGVWNITYSVVPCLQTWNGRGNQKALGSVNALGPSGCCPADPSSPADTCPSFSDQNGIPPDTRVAAAMSLLTNSPSTPLLALILGSIYLSL
;
A
#
# COMPACT_ATOMS: atom_id res chain seq x y z
N MET A 1 37.77 71.90 -21.48
CA MET A 1 36.66 71.85 -22.46
C MET A 1 36.42 70.37 -22.69
N THR A 2 35.34 69.67 -22.36
CA THR A 2 33.93 69.88 -21.94
C THR A 2 33.45 68.47 -21.52
N PHE A 3 32.97 68.23 -20.30
CA PHE A 3 31.55 68.17 -19.85
C PHE A 3 30.68 66.97 -20.34
N PHE A 4 29.89 66.43 -19.38
CA PHE A 4 28.79 65.42 -19.41
C PHE A 4 29.19 63.93 -19.31
N ALA A 5 28.93 63.14 -18.25
CA ALA A 5 27.78 62.90 -17.34
C ALA A 5 26.79 61.81 -17.83
N HIS A 6 26.31 61.01 -16.85
CA HIS A 6 25.17 60.05 -16.81
C HIS A 6 25.58 58.57 -16.71
N PHE A 7 25.58 57.93 -15.53
CA PHE A 7 24.44 57.43 -14.71
C PHE A 7 23.71 56.26 -15.40
N HIS A 8 23.46 55.17 -14.64
CA HIS A 8 22.96 53.82 -15.02
C HIS A 8 24.09 52.77 -15.13
N TRP A 9 24.23 51.72 -14.31
CA TRP A 9 23.27 50.95 -13.50
C TRP A 9 23.91 50.45 -12.20
N LEU A 10 23.33 50.89 -11.07
CA LEU A 10 23.04 49.99 -9.97
C LEU A 10 22.21 48.83 -10.52
N TRP A 11 22.62 47.60 -10.22
CA TRP A 11 21.84 46.35 -10.10
C TRP A 11 22.79 45.18 -10.43
N LEU A 12 23.76 44.95 -9.54
CA LEU A 12 24.26 43.60 -9.29
C LEU A 12 23.09 42.85 -8.63
N GLY A 13 22.12 42.47 -9.46
CA GLY A 13 21.02 41.61 -9.11
C GLY A 13 21.62 40.29 -8.67
N PHE A 14 21.70 40.10 -7.36
CA PHE A 14 21.97 38.84 -6.72
C PHE A 14 20.86 37.89 -7.16
N LEU A 15 21.11 37.17 -8.26
CA LEU A 15 20.32 36.04 -8.72
C LEU A 15 20.41 34.97 -7.64
N VAL A 16 19.58 35.11 -6.60
CA VAL A 16 19.21 34.02 -5.72
C VAL A 16 18.52 33.01 -6.62
N VAL A 17 19.28 32.03 -7.10
CA VAL A 17 18.74 30.79 -7.64
C VAL A 17 18.07 30.11 -6.45
N ILE A 18 16.81 30.44 -6.21
CA ILE A 18 15.95 29.65 -5.33
C ILE A 18 15.73 28.35 -6.09
N SER A 19 16.61 27.38 -5.85
CA SER A 19 16.36 25.98 -6.20
C SER A 19 15.13 25.57 -5.40
N LEU A 20 13.95 25.74 -5.99
CA LEU A 20 12.74 25.06 -5.59
C LEU A 20 13.04 23.57 -5.71
N HIS A 21 13.47 22.98 -4.60
CA HIS A 21 13.48 21.54 -4.46
C HIS A 21 12.00 21.18 -4.48
N ALA A 22 11.55 20.64 -5.62
CA ALA A 22 10.32 19.89 -5.63
C ALA A 22 10.53 18.76 -4.61
N SER A 23 9.94 18.92 -3.43
CA SER A 23 9.80 17.81 -2.51
C SER A 23 8.84 16.84 -3.21
N ASP A 24 9.39 15.86 -3.93
CA ASP A 24 8.63 14.67 -4.26
C ASP A 24 7.96 14.23 -2.96
N ALA A 25 6.65 13.96 -2.99
CA ALA A 25 5.96 13.45 -1.83
C ALA A 25 6.65 12.14 -1.45
N GLN A 26 7.48 12.17 -0.41
CA GLN A 26 8.26 11.00 -0.03
C GLN A 26 7.33 10.06 0.74
N TRP A 27 6.74 9.11 0.02
CA TRP A 27 6.02 7.98 0.60
C TRP A 27 6.98 7.11 1.41
N ILE A 28 6.52 6.59 2.54
CA ILE A 28 7.30 5.69 3.37
C ILE A 28 7.61 4.42 2.57
N ASP A 29 8.89 4.16 2.36
CA ASP A 29 9.40 2.84 2.04
C ASP A 29 9.52 2.02 3.33
N TYR A 30 8.71 0.98 3.46
CA TYR A 30 8.66 0.15 4.66
C TYR A 30 9.23 -1.24 4.38
N PRO A 31 9.97 -1.84 5.34
CA PRO A 31 10.50 -3.19 5.20
C PRO A 31 9.38 -4.22 5.08
N SER A 32 9.72 -5.40 4.54
CA SER A 32 8.78 -6.52 4.40
C SER A 32 8.24 -7.04 5.73
N GLU A 33 8.90 -6.74 6.85
CA GLU A 33 8.45 -7.06 8.21
C GLU A 33 8.73 -5.86 9.12
N GLY A 34 7.85 -5.63 10.09
CA GLY A 34 8.03 -4.51 11.02
C GLY A 34 6.98 -4.43 12.12
N ILE A 35 6.98 -3.32 12.82
CA ILE A 35 5.98 -2.96 13.83
C ILE A 35 5.08 -1.85 13.30
N ALA A 36 3.81 -1.88 13.68
CA ALA A 36 2.82 -0.86 13.33
C ALA A 36 1.76 -0.76 14.42
N THR A 37 0.88 0.22 14.30
CA THR A 37 -0.40 0.21 15.02
C THR A 37 -1.52 -0.39 14.18
N LEU A 38 -2.52 -0.90 14.86
CA LEU A 38 -3.76 -1.40 14.29
C LEU A 38 -4.95 -0.75 15.00
N THR A 39 -5.81 -0.12 14.22
CA THR A 39 -7.16 0.31 14.62
C THR A 39 -8.20 -0.50 13.84
N HIS A 40 -9.48 -0.18 14.04
CA HIS A 40 -10.53 -0.68 13.18
C HIS A 40 -11.54 0.41 12.82
N TYR A 41 -12.21 0.19 11.68
CA TYR A 41 -13.31 0.99 11.19
C TYR A 41 -14.36 0.10 10.52
N THR A 42 -15.59 0.58 10.51
CA THR A 42 -16.68 -0.10 9.82
C THR A 42 -16.64 0.20 8.33
N LEU A 43 -16.45 -0.84 7.52
CA LEU A 43 -16.54 -0.78 6.06
C LEU A 43 -17.83 -1.49 5.60
N PRO A 44 -18.78 -0.80 4.95
CA PRO A 44 -20.00 -1.45 4.47
C PRO A 44 -19.71 -2.53 3.43
N ARG A 45 -20.48 -3.62 3.47
CA ARG A 45 -20.41 -4.68 2.46
C ARG A 45 -20.72 -4.11 1.08
N GLY A 46 -19.89 -4.48 0.10
CA GLY A 46 -19.98 -4.03 -1.28
C GLY A 46 -19.43 -2.63 -1.54
N TYR A 47 -18.84 -1.98 -0.53
CA TYR A 47 -18.23 -0.66 -0.69
C TYR A 47 -16.98 -0.71 -1.57
N VAL A 48 -16.83 0.27 -2.45
CA VAL A 48 -15.64 0.44 -3.31
C VAL A 48 -14.74 1.48 -2.66
N ALA A 49 -13.72 0.98 -1.96
CA ALA A 49 -12.74 1.77 -1.21
C ALA A 49 -11.70 2.47 -2.11
N SER A 50 -10.74 3.20 -1.53
CA SER A 50 -9.79 4.06 -2.25
C SER A 50 -8.91 3.34 -3.27
N CYS A 51 -8.72 2.02 -3.12
CA CYS A 51 -8.06 1.22 -4.16
C CYS A 51 -8.95 0.92 -5.35
N GLY A 52 -10.27 1.07 -5.31
CA GLY A 52 -11.15 0.68 -6.40
C GLY A 52 -11.22 -0.83 -6.64
N CYS A 53 -11.03 -1.63 -5.60
CA CYS A 53 -11.20 -3.09 -5.66
C CYS A 53 -12.68 -3.45 -5.83
N THR A 54 -12.96 -4.65 -6.33
CA THR A 54 -14.34 -5.12 -6.53
C THR A 54 -15.13 -5.14 -5.20
N PRO A 55 -16.46 -4.91 -5.24
CA PRO A 55 -17.33 -4.95 -4.06
C PRO A 55 -17.17 -6.24 -3.24
N GLU A 56 -17.02 -7.38 -3.92
CA GLU A 56 -16.84 -8.70 -3.30
C GLU A 56 -15.54 -8.83 -2.49
N THR A 57 -14.56 -7.93 -2.66
CA THR A 57 -13.36 -7.90 -1.81
C THR A 57 -13.72 -7.66 -0.33
N THR A 58 -14.81 -6.94 -0.05
CA THR A 58 -15.29 -6.66 1.33
C THR A 58 -15.86 -7.88 2.06
N ASP A 59 -16.07 -9.01 1.36
CA ASP A 59 -16.47 -10.28 1.97
C ASP A 59 -15.27 -11.03 2.61
N TYR A 60 -14.07 -10.44 2.57
CA TYR A 60 -12.81 -11.01 3.06
C TYR A 60 -12.05 -9.98 3.92
N PRO A 61 -11.01 -10.39 4.68
CA PRO A 61 -10.30 -9.44 5.54
C PRO A 61 -9.57 -8.39 4.71
N THR A 62 -9.89 -7.12 4.95
CA THR A 62 -9.27 -5.98 4.30
C THR A 62 -8.85 -4.94 5.33
N ALA A 63 -7.98 -4.02 4.92
CA ALA A 63 -7.58 -2.90 5.75
C ALA A 63 -7.33 -1.64 4.91
N ALA A 64 -7.44 -0.49 5.57
CA ALA A 64 -6.83 0.75 5.11
C ALA A 64 -5.37 0.83 5.59
N LEU A 65 -4.48 1.43 4.81
CA LEU A 65 -3.10 1.71 5.23
C LEU A 65 -2.90 3.22 5.37
N SER A 66 -2.12 3.65 6.37
CA SER A 66 -1.79 5.07 6.57
C SER A 66 -1.19 5.70 5.31
N GLN A 67 -1.67 6.89 4.94
CA GLN A 67 -1.43 7.54 3.65
C GLN A 67 0.02 7.48 3.16
N MET A 68 0.97 7.74 4.05
CA MET A 68 2.38 7.78 3.68
C MET A 68 2.92 6.40 3.29
N ALA A 69 2.41 5.31 3.87
CA ALA A 69 2.73 3.94 3.47
C ALA A 69 1.78 3.40 2.38
N TYR A 70 0.57 3.95 2.26
CA TYR A 70 -0.34 3.66 1.16
C TYR A 70 0.25 4.13 -0.18
N GLY A 71 0.91 5.28 -0.16
CA GLY A 71 1.64 5.85 -1.29
C GLY A 71 0.79 6.67 -2.25
N SER A 72 -0.30 7.29 -1.76
CA SER A 72 -1.13 8.26 -2.49
C SER A 72 -2.07 8.97 -1.50
N SER A 73 -2.46 10.21 -1.81
CA SER A 73 -3.33 11.06 -0.97
C SER A 73 -4.83 11.02 -1.30
N GLN A 74 -5.24 10.35 -2.39
CA GLN A 74 -6.64 10.39 -2.85
C GLN A 74 -7.17 9.00 -3.23
N SER A 75 -6.65 8.42 -4.31
CA SER A 75 -7.02 7.09 -4.82
C SER A 75 -5.75 6.35 -5.22
N PHE A 76 -5.82 5.04 -5.44
CA PHE A 76 -4.74 4.18 -5.95
C PHE A 76 -3.33 4.51 -5.44
N GLY A 77 -2.83 3.69 -4.53
CA GLY A 77 -1.44 3.75 -4.09
C GLY A 77 -0.70 2.45 -4.43
N PRO A 78 0.65 2.47 -4.45
CA PRO A 78 1.48 1.27 -4.52
C PRO A 78 1.13 0.17 -3.51
N ALA A 79 0.49 0.51 -2.38
CA ALA A 79 0.05 -0.48 -1.41
C ALA A 79 -1.21 -1.24 -1.83
N CYS A 80 -2.00 -0.75 -2.79
CA CYS A 80 -3.25 -1.38 -3.19
C CYS A 80 -3.04 -2.84 -3.59
N GLY A 81 -3.92 -3.72 -3.14
CA GLY A 81 -3.83 -5.14 -3.47
C GLY A 81 -2.73 -5.93 -2.75
N LYS A 82 -1.75 -5.28 -2.08
CA LYS A 82 -0.75 -5.98 -1.25
C LYS A 82 -1.43 -6.68 -0.07
N CYS A 83 -0.89 -7.82 0.34
CA CYS A 83 -1.36 -8.55 1.51
C CYS A 83 -0.35 -8.50 2.65
N PHE A 84 -0.89 -8.38 3.85
CA PHE A 84 -0.12 -8.30 5.09
C PHE A 84 -0.68 -9.29 6.09
N ARG A 85 0.19 -10.05 6.75
CA ARG A 85 -0.15 -10.74 7.99
C ARG A 85 0.04 -9.75 9.12
N LEU A 86 -1.05 -9.45 9.84
CA LEU A 86 -1.05 -8.59 11.02
C LEU A 86 -1.20 -9.47 12.25
N THR A 87 -0.32 -9.34 13.23
CA THR A 87 -0.34 -10.13 14.47
C THR A 87 -0.44 -9.21 15.68
N LEU A 88 -1.49 -9.38 16.50
CA LEU A 88 -1.69 -8.60 17.71
C LEU A 88 -0.56 -8.85 18.72
N SER A 89 -0.08 -7.78 19.36
CA SER A 89 0.87 -7.85 20.48
C SER A 89 0.20 -7.45 21.80
N ASN A 90 -0.17 -6.17 21.94
CA ASN A 90 -0.83 -5.64 23.13
C ASN A 90 -1.63 -4.37 22.77
N PRO A 91 -2.71 -4.03 23.49
CA PRO A 91 -3.36 -2.74 23.32
C PRO A 91 -2.45 -1.61 23.82
N LEU A 92 -2.52 -0.43 23.20
CA LEU A 92 -1.76 0.73 23.65
C LEU A 92 -2.42 1.40 24.86
N VAL A 93 -3.76 1.37 24.90
CA VAL A 93 -4.55 2.09 25.88
C VAL A 93 -5.40 1.10 26.68
N SER A 94 -4.86 0.69 27.82
CA SER A 94 -5.55 -0.16 28.80
C SER A 94 -5.06 0.18 30.21
N THR A 95 -5.96 0.29 31.18
CA THR A 95 -5.58 0.45 32.59
C THR A 95 -6.39 -0.52 33.45
N PRO A 96 -5.77 -1.53 34.10
CA PRO A 96 -4.32 -1.87 34.08
C PRO A 96 -3.79 -2.29 32.69
N PRO A 97 -2.47 -2.49 32.50
CA PRO A 97 -1.96 -3.03 31.25
C PRO A 97 -2.58 -4.40 30.92
N PHE A 98 -3.10 -4.56 29.71
CA PHE A 98 -3.64 -5.84 29.24
C PHE A 98 -2.55 -6.64 28.50
N ILE A 99 -2.34 -7.87 28.95
CA ILE A 99 -1.47 -8.86 28.29
C ILE A 99 -2.39 -9.96 27.79
N PRO A 100 -2.56 -10.13 26.46
CA PRO A 100 -3.46 -11.14 25.95
C PRO A 100 -2.85 -12.54 26.10
N ASP A 101 -3.67 -13.54 26.42
CA ASP A 101 -3.26 -14.94 26.51
C ASP A 101 -2.92 -15.55 25.14
N THR A 102 -3.43 -14.92 24.07
CA THR A 102 -3.23 -15.32 22.68
C THR A 102 -2.80 -14.11 21.85
N THR A 103 -2.09 -14.36 20.75
CA THR A 103 -1.71 -13.33 19.78
C THR A 103 -2.34 -13.63 18.42
N PRO A 104 -3.64 -13.33 18.23
CA PRO A 104 -4.33 -13.58 16.97
C PRO A 104 -3.62 -12.93 15.78
N SER A 105 -3.68 -13.58 14.62
CA SER A 105 -3.20 -13.00 13.37
C SER A 105 -4.25 -13.09 12.27
N VAL A 106 -4.24 -12.11 11.38
CA VAL A 106 -5.12 -12.06 10.20
C VAL A 106 -4.30 -11.64 8.99
N VAL A 107 -4.57 -12.27 7.85
CA VAL A 107 -4.02 -11.81 6.57
C VAL A 107 -5.04 -10.90 5.92
N VAL A 108 -4.70 -9.63 5.76
CA VAL A 108 -5.54 -8.61 5.12
C VAL A 108 -5.00 -8.27 3.74
N LYS A 109 -5.90 -7.86 2.85
CA LYS A 109 -5.55 -7.14 1.62
C LYS A 109 -5.76 -5.64 1.83
N ILE A 110 -4.83 -4.81 1.38
CA ILE A 110 -4.99 -3.36 1.43
C ILE A 110 -5.93 -2.93 0.30
N THR A 111 -7.07 -2.37 0.69
CA THR A 111 -8.12 -1.91 -0.24
C THR A 111 -8.46 -0.45 -0.05
N ASP A 112 -8.00 0.16 1.03
CA ASP A 112 -8.37 1.52 1.38
C ASP A 112 -7.18 2.36 1.86
N LEU A 113 -7.42 3.66 1.91
CA LEU A 113 -6.51 4.68 2.38
C LEU A 113 -6.98 5.13 3.76
N CYS A 114 -6.07 5.18 4.73
CA CYS A 114 -6.27 5.95 5.95
C CYS A 114 -5.59 7.32 5.77
N PRO A 115 -6.35 8.41 5.57
CA PRO A 115 -5.79 9.70 5.18
C PRO A 115 -4.82 10.27 6.20
N LEU A 116 -3.84 11.05 5.73
CA LEU A 116 -2.89 11.73 6.59
C LEU A 116 -3.63 12.81 7.40
N SER A 117 -3.48 12.74 8.71
CA SER A 117 -3.97 13.72 9.66
C SER A 117 -2.80 14.39 10.40
N GLN A 118 -3.08 15.52 11.06
CA GLN A 118 -2.06 16.17 11.90
C GLN A 118 -1.73 15.28 13.12
N ASP A 119 -2.77 14.70 13.71
CA ASP A 119 -2.77 13.88 14.92
C ASP A 119 -3.51 12.55 14.71
N GLY A 120 -3.39 11.62 15.66
CA GLY A 120 -4.03 10.31 15.61
C GLY A 120 -3.15 9.22 14.98
N TRP A 121 -3.78 8.12 14.56
CA TRP A 121 -3.07 6.88 14.25
C TRP A 121 -2.44 6.87 12.85
N CYS A 122 -3.07 7.54 11.87
CA CYS A 122 -2.57 7.61 10.50
C CYS A 122 -1.70 8.84 10.22
N SER A 123 -1.24 9.53 11.27
CA SER A 123 -0.42 10.74 11.15
C SER A 123 1.07 10.45 10.88
N GLY A 124 1.48 9.19 10.76
CA GLY A 124 2.88 8.83 10.52
C GLY A 124 3.40 9.35 9.17
N THR A 125 4.64 9.81 9.15
CA THR A 125 5.42 10.20 7.97
C THR A 125 6.81 9.57 8.04
N GLU A 126 7.64 9.77 7.01
CA GLU A 126 9.04 9.31 7.06
C GLU A 126 9.83 9.94 8.22
N GLN A 127 9.56 11.19 8.53
CA GLN A 127 10.28 11.97 9.55
C GLN A 127 9.60 11.95 10.92
N ARG A 128 8.41 11.35 11.03
CA ARG A 128 7.57 11.45 12.23
C ARG A 128 6.73 10.19 12.46
N THR A 129 6.65 9.76 13.71
CA THR A 129 5.74 8.69 14.13
C THR A 129 4.35 9.22 14.48
N ASN A 130 3.35 8.34 14.44
CA ASN A 130 2.01 8.62 14.92
C ASN A 130 1.97 8.77 16.46
N SER A 131 0.79 9.02 17.03
CA SER A 131 0.62 9.19 18.49
C SER A 131 1.05 7.98 19.33
N ALA A 132 1.28 6.83 18.72
CA ALA A 132 1.76 5.61 19.36
C ALA A 132 3.26 5.36 19.21
N GLY A 133 3.99 6.18 18.45
CA GLY A 133 5.38 5.92 18.12
C GLY A 133 5.59 4.98 16.93
N ALA A 134 4.58 4.68 16.13
CA ALA A 134 4.70 3.89 14.89
C ALA A 134 4.65 4.77 13.63
N GLN A 135 5.37 4.41 12.57
CA GLN A 135 5.27 5.09 11.27
C GLN A 135 4.05 4.62 10.46
N LEU A 136 3.64 3.38 10.66
CA LEU A 136 2.53 2.74 9.93
C LEU A 136 1.34 2.54 10.86
N ASN A 137 0.14 2.76 10.31
CA ASN A 137 -1.10 2.29 10.91
C ASN A 137 -1.91 1.52 9.88
N PHE A 138 -2.42 0.36 10.28
CA PHE A 138 -3.44 -0.36 9.56
C PHE A 138 -4.79 -0.07 10.21
N ASP A 139 -5.80 0.25 9.43
CA ASP A 139 -7.17 0.35 9.90
C ASP A 139 -7.95 -0.88 9.41
N LEU A 140 -8.22 -1.82 10.30
CA LEU A 140 -8.87 -3.08 9.95
C LEU A 140 -10.35 -2.84 9.62
N ALA A 141 -10.83 -3.36 8.50
CA ALA A 141 -12.26 -3.38 8.22
C ALA A 141 -12.96 -4.37 9.17
N TYR A 142 -13.43 -3.87 10.31
CA TYR A 142 -14.00 -4.65 11.40
C TYR A 142 -15.10 -3.85 12.12
N PRO A 143 -16.20 -4.49 12.57
CA PRO A 143 -16.52 -5.91 12.42
C PRO A 143 -16.74 -6.33 10.96
N SER A 144 -16.45 -7.59 10.64
CA SER A 144 -16.61 -8.17 9.31
C SER A 144 -16.93 -9.65 9.41
N ILE A 145 -17.74 -10.18 8.49
CA ILE A 145 -18.07 -11.62 8.43
C ILE A 145 -16.83 -12.52 8.20
N ALA A 146 -15.73 -11.92 7.76
CA ALA A 146 -14.50 -12.62 7.41
C ALA A 146 -13.49 -12.71 8.56
N ILE A 147 -13.76 -12.00 9.66
CA ILE A 147 -12.87 -11.89 10.82
C ILE A 147 -13.68 -12.34 12.04
N PRO A 148 -13.17 -13.27 12.87
CA PRO A 148 -13.88 -13.70 14.08
C PRO A 148 -14.21 -12.53 15.01
N ASP A 149 -15.39 -12.55 15.63
CA ASP A 149 -15.86 -11.52 16.57
C ASP A 149 -14.97 -11.40 17.83
N ASP A 150 -14.15 -12.41 18.10
CA ASP A 150 -13.17 -12.47 19.18
C ASP A 150 -11.73 -12.18 18.72
N PHE A 151 -11.54 -11.66 17.50
CA PHE A 151 -10.21 -11.34 16.95
C PHE A 151 -9.43 -10.35 17.83
N PHE A 152 -10.12 -9.40 18.48
CA PHE A 152 -9.54 -8.52 19.49
C PHE A 152 -9.78 -9.12 20.89
N PRO A 153 -8.78 -9.73 21.55
CA PRO A 153 -8.95 -10.30 22.87
C PRO A 153 -9.32 -9.22 23.88
N SER A 154 -10.17 -9.59 24.84
CA SER A 154 -10.64 -8.67 25.87
C SER A 154 -10.93 -9.37 27.19
N ASN A 155 -11.01 -8.59 28.27
CA ASN A 155 -11.47 -9.05 29.57
C ASN A 155 -12.48 -8.04 30.12
N GLU A 156 -13.70 -8.09 29.61
CA GLU A 156 -14.77 -7.15 29.96
C GLU A 156 -15.07 -7.14 31.46
N ALA A 157 -14.93 -8.28 32.15
CA ALA A 157 -15.11 -8.36 33.59
C ALA A 157 -14.10 -7.50 34.38
N LEU A 158 -12.87 -7.37 33.88
CA LEU A 158 -11.82 -6.56 34.49
C LEU A 158 -11.89 -5.08 34.05
N TYR A 159 -12.09 -4.84 32.76
CA TYR A 159 -11.97 -3.49 32.17
C TYR A 159 -13.29 -2.74 32.05
N GLY A 160 -14.42 -3.44 32.03
CA GLY A 160 -15.75 -2.86 31.79
C GLY A 160 -16.04 -2.55 30.32
N TYR A 161 -15.15 -2.92 29.40
CA TYR A 161 -15.30 -2.77 27.95
C TYR A 161 -14.54 -3.88 27.21
N LYS A 162 -14.94 -4.16 25.96
CA LYS A 162 -14.29 -5.18 25.11
C LYS A 162 -13.26 -4.58 24.16
N ASP A 163 -13.50 -3.37 23.68
CA ASP A 163 -12.69 -2.78 22.64
C ASP A 163 -11.65 -1.82 23.22
N PHE A 164 -10.37 -2.17 23.11
CA PHE A 164 -9.25 -1.29 23.49
C PHE A 164 -8.94 -0.22 22.43
N GLY A 165 -9.58 -0.28 21.25
CA GLY A 165 -9.51 0.69 20.17
C GLY A 165 -8.23 0.61 19.33
N VAL A 166 -7.06 0.51 19.95
CA VAL A 166 -5.76 0.54 19.26
C VAL A 166 -4.78 -0.48 19.82
N TRP A 167 -4.09 -1.16 18.92
CA TRP A 167 -3.17 -2.26 19.22
C TRP A 167 -1.79 -2.05 18.60
N ASN A 168 -0.75 -2.46 19.33
CA ASN A 168 0.57 -2.68 18.75
C ASN A 168 0.52 -4.01 18.02
N ILE A 169 1.07 -4.03 16.81
CA ILE A 169 1.14 -5.22 15.98
C ILE A 169 2.54 -5.41 15.41
N THR A 170 2.85 -6.66 15.07
CA THR A 170 3.84 -6.95 14.03
C THR A 170 3.13 -7.18 12.71
N TYR A 171 3.78 -6.78 11.62
CA TYR A 171 3.29 -7.07 10.27
C TYR A 171 4.36 -7.80 9.45
N SER A 172 3.91 -8.59 8.48
CA SER A 172 4.75 -9.06 7.38
C SER A 172 4.00 -9.01 6.05
N VAL A 173 4.68 -8.57 4.99
CA VAL A 173 4.21 -8.63 3.61
C VAL A 173 4.19 -10.10 3.18
N VAL A 174 3.06 -10.58 2.68
CA VAL A 174 2.86 -12.00 2.31
C VAL A 174 2.22 -12.14 0.92
N PRO A 175 2.50 -13.23 0.18
CA PRO A 175 1.89 -13.44 -1.13
C PRO A 175 0.38 -13.64 -1.00
N CYS A 176 -0.38 -12.76 -1.64
CA CYS A 176 -1.84 -12.77 -1.55
C CYS A 176 -2.45 -14.07 -2.08
N LEU A 177 -1.95 -14.54 -3.22
CA LEU A 177 -2.45 -15.75 -3.89
C LEU A 177 -2.13 -17.04 -3.15
N GLN A 178 -1.35 -16.98 -2.07
CA GLN A 178 -1.07 -18.13 -1.20
C GLN A 178 -1.73 -18.02 0.16
N THR A 179 -1.92 -16.80 0.68
CA THR A 179 -2.20 -16.59 2.10
C THR A 179 -3.53 -15.90 2.38
N TRP A 180 -4.02 -15.03 1.49
CA TRP A 180 -5.26 -14.29 1.73
C TRP A 180 -6.49 -15.16 1.46
N ASN A 181 -7.53 -15.07 2.31
CA ASN A 181 -8.70 -15.96 2.23
C ASN A 181 -9.57 -15.71 0.98
N GLY A 182 -9.57 -14.48 0.44
CA GLY A 182 -10.31 -14.15 -0.77
C GLY A 182 -9.67 -14.63 -2.07
N ARG A 183 -8.48 -15.24 -2.02
CA ARG A 183 -7.70 -15.63 -3.21
C ARG A 183 -8.43 -16.58 -4.18
N GLY A 184 -9.33 -17.41 -3.67
CA GLY A 184 -10.07 -18.39 -4.47
C GLY A 184 -11.33 -17.83 -5.12
N ASN A 185 -11.75 -16.62 -4.75
CA ASN A 185 -12.94 -15.99 -5.29
C ASN A 185 -12.54 -14.95 -6.34
N GLN A 186 -12.65 -15.35 -7.60
CA GLN A 186 -12.28 -14.49 -8.73
C GLN A 186 -13.01 -13.14 -8.75
N LYS A 187 -14.23 -13.07 -8.20
CA LYS A 187 -14.98 -11.81 -8.10
C LYS A 187 -14.42 -10.86 -7.05
N ALA A 188 -13.70 -11.37 -6.05
CA ALA A 188 -13.03 -10.58 -5.01
C ALA A 188 -11.62 -10.14 -5.40
N LEU A 189 -11.19 -10.44 -6.63
CA LEU A 189 -9.89 -10.09 -7.17
C LEU A 189 -10.03 -9.00 -8.24
N GLY A 190 -9.07 -8.07 -8.23
CA GLY A 190 -8.95 -7.02 -9.25
C GLY A 190 -9.84 -5.80 -8.98
N SER A 191 -10.11 -5.06 -10.04
CA SER A 191 -10.76 -3.75 -10.02
C SER A 191 -12.22 -3.75 -10.43
N VAL A 192 -12.94 -2.72 -9.98
CA VAL A 192 -14.27 -2.43 -10.54
C VAL A 192 -14.18 -2.02 -12.01
N ASN A 193 -15.04 -2.62 -12.83
CA ASN A 193 -15.07 -2.38 -14.28
C ASN A 193 -15.22 -0.90 -14.66
N ALA A 194 -15.98 -0.13 -13.87
CA ALA A 194 -16.28 1.28 -14.11
C ALA A 194 -15.04 2.19 -13.98
N LEU A 195 -14.02 1.78 -13.20
CA LEU A 195 -12.78 2.54 -13.04
C LEU A 195 -11.72 2.19 -14.11
N GLY A 196 -12.12 1.47 -15.17
CA GLY A 196 -11.17 1.07 -16.21
C GLY A 196 -10.28 -0.09 -15.77
N PRO A 197 -9.11 -0.28 -16.42
CA PRO A 197 -8.07 -1.24 -15.98
C PRO A 197 -7.43 -0.86 -14.63
N SER A 198 -7.79 0.31 -14.11
CA SER A 198 -6.93 1.12 -13.27
C SER A 198 -7.18 0.99 -11.78
N GLY A 199 -8.30 0.39 -11.38
CA GLY A 199 -8.50 0.07 -9.98
C GLY A 199 -7.52 -1.01 -9.51
N CYS A 200 -7.29 -1.07 -8.21
CA CYS A 200 -6.82 -2.19 -7.40
C CYS A 200 -5.78 -3.08 -8.06
N CYS A 201 -4.54 -3.02 -7.60
CA CYS A 201 -3.43 -3.73 -8.23
C CYS A 201 -3.73 -5.23 -8.39
N PRO A 202 -3.08 -5.92 -9.35
CA PRO A 202 -3.27 -7.34 -9.58
C PRO A 202 -3.21 -8.12 -8.27
N ALA A 203 -3.80 -9.31 -8.27
CA ALA A 203 -4.10 -10.06 -7.05
C ALA A 203 -2.89 -10.35 -6.14
N ASP A 204 -1.64 -10.13 -6.58
CA ASP A 204 -0.39 -10.25 -5.83
C ASP A 204 0.69 -9.31 -6.41
N PRO A 205 0.69 -8.00 -6.09
CA PRO A 205 1.69 -7.09 -6.65
C PRO A 205 3.05 -7.37 -5.99
N SER A 206 3.99 -7.91 -6.76
CA SER A 206 5.31 -8.37 -6.31
C SER A 206 6.47 -7.68 -7.05
N SER A 207 6.17 -6.86 -8.04
CA SER A 207 7.14 -6.18 -8.88
C SER A 207 6.72 -4.73 -9.17
N PRO A 208 7.64 -3.84 -9.56
CA PRO A 208 7.26 -2.49 -10.00
C PRO A 208 6.28 -2.48 -11.19
N ALA A 209 6.26 -3.54 -12.00
CA ALA A 209 5.39 -3.66 -13.18
C ALA A 209 3.93 -4.01 -12.85
N ASP A 210 3.69 -4.62 -11.68
CA ASP A 210 2.34 -4.98 -11.21
C ASP A 210 1.90 -4.14 -10.00
N THR A 211 2.72 -3.19 -9.55
CA THR A 211 2.36 -2.24 -8.49
C THR A 211 1.57 -1.06 -9.07
N CYS A 212 0.50 -0.62 -8.40
CA CYS A 212 -0.26 0.54 -8.87
C CYS A 212 0.59 1.81 -8.72
N PRO A 213 0.56 2.71 -9.71
CA PRO A 213 1.14 4.03 -9.55
C PRO A 213 0.39 4.81 -8.46
N SER A 214 1.08 5.75 -7.84
CA SER A 214 0.45 6.80 -7.04
C SER A 214 -0.44 7.66 -7.94
N PHE A 215 -1.75 7.70 -7.65
CA PHE A 215 -2.65 8.63 -8.32
C PHE A 215 -2.19 10.08 -8.15
N SER A 216 -1.73 10.41 -6.94
CA SER A 216 -1.38 11.78 -6.55
C SER A 216 -0.12 12.29 -7.26
N ASP A 217 0.82 11.40 -7.59
CA ASP A 217 2.07 11.80 -8.22
C ASP A 217 2.00 11.83 -9.75
N GLN A 218 1.07 11.09 -10.37
CA GLN A 218 1.12 10.91 -11.83
C GLN A 218 -0.17 11.13 -12.62
N ASN A 219 -1.37 11.28 -12.05
CA ASN A 219 -2.62 11.23 -12.84
C ASN A 219 -2.67 10.01 -13.82
N GLY A 220 -1.81 9.01 -13.62
CA GLY A 220 -1.37 8.08 -14.66
C GLY A 220 -2.10 6.76 -14.55
N ILE A 221 -2.41 6.15 -15.71
CA ILE A 221 -3.22 4.94 -15.88
C ILE A 221 -2.54 3.74 -15.17
N PRO A 222 -3.11 3.21 -14.08
CA PRO A 222 -2.66 2.00 -13.38
C PRO A 222 -2.65 0.74 -14.27
N PRO A 223 -1.86 -0.31 -13.92
CA PRO A 223 -1.76 -1.54 -14.70
C PRO A 223 -3.12 -2.24 -14.83
N ASP A 224 -3.38 -2.93 -15.94
CA ASP A 224 -4.66 -3.61 -16.18
C ASP A 224 -4.88 -4.82 -15.28
N THR A 225 -5.82 -4.66 -14.34
CA THR A 225 -6.12 -5.66 -13.30
C THR A 225 -7.43 -6.40 -13.54
N ARG A 226 -8.05 -6.23 -14.70
CA ARG A 226 -9.28 -6.95 -15.04
C ARG A 226 -9.02 -8.45 -15.10
N VAL A 227 -9.98 -9.19 -14.56
CA VAL A 227 -10.03 -10.63 -14.32
C VAL A 227 -9.27 -11.48 -15.37
N ALA A 228 -7.97 -11.74 -15.16
CA ALA A 228 -7.14 -12.88 -15.66
C ALA A 228 -5.62 -12.60 -15.82
N ALA A 229 -5.13 -11.35 -15.74
CA ALA A 229 -3.72 -11.07 -16.06
C ALA A 229 -2.69 -11.72 -15.10
N ALA A 230 -3.07 -11.99 -13.85
CA ALA A 230 -2.17 -12.59 -12.85
C ALA A 230 -1.86 -14.08 -13.08
N MET A 231 -2.61 -14.80 -13.93
CA MET A 231 -2.33 -16.23 -14.21
C MET A 231 -1.40 -16.46 -15.41
N SER A 232 -1.10 -15.44 -16.22
CA SER A 232 -0.38 -15.64 -17.49
C SER A 232 1.15 -15.58 -17.39
N LEU A 233 1.74 -15.31 -16.22
CA LEU A 233 3.19 -15.15 -16.05
C LEU A 233 3.92 -16.41 -15.56
N LEU A 234 3.24 -17.53 -15.30
CA LEU A 234 3.86 -18.77 -14.83
C LEU A 234 4.14 -19.81 -15.92
N THR A 235 3.88 -19.52 -17.20
CA THR A 235 4.15 -20.46 -18.29
C THR A 235 4.89 -19.79 -19.44
N ASN A 236 6.22 -19.73 -19.35
CA ASN A 236 7.13 -19.88 -20.48
C ASN A 236 8.57 -19.95 -19.98
N SER A 237 8.98 -21.13 -19.55
CA SER A 237 10.39 -21.51 -19.56
C SER A 237 10.70 -22.02 -20.96
N PRO A 238 11.50 -21.32 -21.79
CA PRO A 238 11.92 -21.88 -23.06
C PRO A 238 13.02 -22.90 -22.78
N SER A 239 12.63 -24.18 -22.77
CA SER A 239 13.55 -25.27 -23.03
C SER A 239 14.22 -25.02 -24.39
N THR A 240 15.52 -24.77 -24.39
CA THR A 240 16.34 -24.70 -25.60
C THR A 240 16.59 -26.12 -26.10
N PRO A 241 16.14 -26.51 -27.32
CA PRO A 241 16.66 -27.70 -27.95
C PRO A 241 17.91 -27.33 -28.75
N LEU A 242 18.97 -28.08 -28.43
CA LEU A 242 20.13 -28.34 -29.26
C LEU A 242 19.68 -28.71 -30.70
N LEU A 243 20.12 -27.99 -31.73
CA LEU A 243 20.22 -28.57 -33.08
C LEU A 243 21.37 -27.92 -33.87
N ALA A 244 22.35 -28.75 -34.17
CA ALA A 244 23.46 -28.47 -35.08
C ALA A 244 23.10 -28.91 -36.50
N LEU A 245 23.57 -28.17 -37.52
CA LEU A 245 23.87 -28.60 -38.92
C LEU A 245 24.41 -27.35 -39.65
N ILE A 246 25.71 -27.14 -39.90
CA ILE A 246 26.70 -27.82 -40.76
C ILE A 246 26.51 -27.55 -42.28
N LEU A 247 27.60 -27.03 -42.88
CA LEU A 247 28.00 -26.90 -44.31
C LEU A 247 27.24 -25.84 -45.15
N GLY A 248 27.85 -25.01 -45.99
CA GLY A 248 29.22 -24.90 -46.53
C GLY A 248 29.13 -24.23 -47.92
N SER A 249 30.11 -23.39 -48.28
CA SER A 249 30.51 -22.86 -49.63
C SER A 249 31.27 -21.53 -49.37
N ILE A 250 32.60 -21.38 -49.37
CA ILE A 250 33.66 -21.60 -50.38
C ILE A 250 33.42 -20.83 -51.71
N TYR A 251 34.28 -19.80 -51.91
CA TYR A 251 34.70 -19.07 -53.14
C TYR A 251 33.63 -18.23 -53.90
N LEU A 252 33.88 -17.09 -54.56
CA LEU A 252 35.07 -16.39 -55.11
C LEU A 252 34.65 -14.93 -55.49
N SER A 253 35.59 -13.97 -55.46
CA SER A 253 35.73 -12.80 -56.36
C SER A 253 34.71 -11.64 -56.41
N LEU A 254 35.09 -10.47 -55.87
CA LEU A 254 35.56 -9.28 -56.61
C LEU A 254 36.19 -8.27 -55.64
#